data_AF-A0A9E5KH15-F1
#
_entry.id   AF-A0A9E5KH15-F1
#
_cell.length_a   1.000
_cell.length_b   1.000
_cell.length_c   1.000
_cell.angle_alpha   90.00
_cell.angle_beta   90.00
_cell.angle_gamma   90.00
#
_symmetry.space_group_name_H-M   'P 1'
#
loop_
_entity.id
_entity.type
_entity.pdbx_description
1 polymer ?
#
loop_
_entity_poly.entity_id
_entity_poly.type
_entity_poly.pdbx_seq_one_letter_code
_entity_poly.pdbx_strand_id
1 'polypeptide(L)'
;MKLSKSFLLCVVMFLWHSVLSQSVIPFKDFNNFFMTFENGGFKQIEIQPIKDFKAGDELVAYIDTRGNLRLYDGKIRKDITNLNVEYQVSDHLLGYMIGPTLNMWDHGRLQTLTYFARNFQVKDSLILYEDTRFNTLNVYWKKNTMALATIIGDLSLPTTVGENILVFKDNGNLFKVFENGLIYEICAWNGTIDFQLGTDVLCFNDPTTRTFVLYQNGQFVDVENQFMRKYKAGRGFIVYEDLNSNLWFYKDGEKTLLTNFISSFWDVKDDVVIWGENNYLFTFLDDQKIQVANFIPETWEIKNNTIAYRNIMGGVSAMVNGVNHQITMLSDSEFKIYGNAVLVKLFNNSNVVLDHGKIYSY
;
A
#
# COMPACT_ATOMS: atom_id res chain seq x y z
N MET A 1 8.74 38.45 -46.50
CA MET A 1 8.08 38.19 -45.20
C MET A 1 7.89 36.68 -45.07
N LYS A 2 8.83 35.91 -44.53
CA LYS A 2 9.06 35.69 -43.09
C LYS A 2 7.77 35.42 -42.31
N LEU A 3 7.40 34.15 -42.21
CA LEU A 3 6.90 33.54 -40.98
C LEU A 3 7.40 32.09 -40.97
N SER A 4 8.11 31.76 -39.91
CA SER A 4 8.94 30.57 -39.76
C SER A 4 8.12 29.32 -39.45
N LYS A 5 8.59 28.16 -39.93
CA LYS A 5 8.16 26.82 -39.51
C LYS A 5 8.52 26.48 -38.04
N SER A 6 8.94 27.46 -37.25
CA SER A 6 9.37 27.28 -35.85
C SER A 6 8.30 27.66 -34.82
N PHE A 7 7.09 28.06 -35.24
CA PHE A 7 6.04 28.47 -34.29
C PHE A 7 5.11 27.33 -33.85
N LEU A 8 5.25 26.12 -34.43
CA LEU A 8 4.44 24.96 -34.08
C LEU A 8 5.15 23.98 -33.11
N LEU A 9 6.25 24.41 -32.47
CA LEU A 9 7.01 23.60 -31.50
C LEU A 9 6.88 24.11 -30.04
N CYS A 10 6.12 25.18 -29.80
CA CYS A 10 6.03 25.83 -28.47
C CYS A 10 4.71 25.63 -27.73
N VAL A 11 3.77 24.83 -28.25
CA VAL A 11 2.44 24.62 -27.59
C VAL A 11 2.19 23.15 -27.22
N VAL A 12 3.18 22.27 -27.43
CA VAL A 12 3.20 20.90 -26.88
C VAL A 12 4.18 20.79 -25.70
N MET A 13 4.39 21.89 -24.97
CA MET A 13 4.55 21.78 -23.52
C MET A 13 3.13 21.72 -22.94
N PHE A 14 2.43 20.61 -23.22
CA PHE A 14 1.38 20.17 -22.32
C PHE A 14 2.09 19.81 -21.03
N LEU A 15 2.29 20.83 -20.20
CA LEU A 15 2.03 20.80 -18.78
C LEU A 15 1.70 19.38 -18.30
N TRP A 16 2.75 18.61 -18.02
CA TRP A 16 2.69 17.57 -17.02
C TRP A 16 2.53 18.30 -15.69
N HIS A 17 1.34 18.87 -15.46
CA HIS A 17 0.86 18.96 -14.10
C HIS A 17 0.64 17.51 -13.72
N SER A 18 1.66 16.92 -13.09
CA SER A 18 1.42 15.87 -12.13
C SER A 18 0.29 16.41 -11.26
N VAL A 19 -0.90 15.82 -11.41
CA VAL A 19 -1.97 15.98 -10.45
C VAL A 19 -1.40 15.32 -9.21
N LEU A 20 -0.67 16.11 -8.43
CA LEU A 20 -0.05 15.65 -7.20
C LEU A 20 -1.22 15.31 -6.30
N SER A 21 -1.38 14.02 -6.03
CA SER A 21 -2.33 13.55 -5.03
C SER A 21 -2.02 14.29 -3.72
N GLN A 22 -3.08 14.82 -3.09
CA GLN A 22 -2.97 15.57 -1.86
C GLN A 22 -2.73 14.56 -0.74
N SER A 23 -1.47 14.42 -0.31
CA SER A 23 -1.18 13.55 0.81
C SER A 23 -1.60 14.21 2.13
N VAL A 24 -2.45 13.51 2.88
CA VAL A 24 -2.89 13.89 4.22
C VAL A 24 -1.94 13.22 5.21
N ILE A 25 -1.18 14.01 5.97
CA ILE A 25 -0.22 13.49 6.96
C ILE A 25 -0.73 13.83 8.36
N PRO A 26 -1.56 12.99 8.98
CA PRO A 26 -2.17 13.30 10.26
C PRO A 26 -1.21 13.08 11.43
N PHE A 27 -1.28 13.95 12.42
CA PHE A 27 -0.51 13.82 13.66
C PHE A 27 -1.21 14.52 14.83
N LYS A 28 -0.77 14.21 16.05
CA LYS A 28 -1.15 14.95 17.26
C LYS A 28 -0.02 15.90 17.63
N ASP A 29 -0.35 17.17 17.87
CA ASP A 29 0.64 18.12 18.34
C ASP A 29 0.90 18.02 19.85
N PHE A 30 1.76 18.90 20.38
CA PHE A 30 2.10 18.96 21.80
C PHE A 30 0.91 19.32 22.71
N ASN A 31 -0.16 19.92 22.18
CA ASN A 31 -1.40 20.20 22.91
C ASN A 31 -2.45 19.08 22.74
N ASN A 32 -2.11 17.99 22.04
CA ASN A 32 -3.04 16.94 21.61
C ASN A 32 -4.13 17.40 20.65
N PHE A 33 -3.93 18.52 19.94
CA PHE A 33 -4.78 18.89 18.81
C PHE A 33 -4.50 17.96 17.65
N PHE A 34 -5.56 17.62 16.91
CA PHE A 34 -5.42 16.76 15.74
C PHE A 34 -5.12 17.63 14.53
N MET A 35 -3.92 17.45 14.01
CA MET A 35 -3.33 18.25 12.95
C MET A 35 -3.11 17.37 11.72
N THR A 36 -2.86 18.04 10.59
CA THR A 36 -2.31 17.42 9.39
C THR A 36 -1.28 18.32 8.76
N PHE A 37 -0.28 17.72 8.13
CA PHE A 37 0.55 18.41 7.15
C PHE A 37 0.05 18.05 5.76
N GLU A 38 -0.26 19.07 4.96
CA GLU A 38 -0.70 18.91 3.58
C GLU A 38 -0.38 20.18 2.78
N ASN A 39 -0.07 20.04 1.49
CA ASN A 39 0.21 21.16 0.60
C ASN A 39 1.29 22.14 1.14
N GLY A 40 2.32 21.62 1.80
CA GLY A 40 3.44 22.43 2.33
C GLY A 40 3.15 23.19 3.63
N GLY A 41 2.02 22.93 4.31
CA GLY A 41 1.65 23.63 5.54
C GLY A 41 0.96 22.74 6.57
N PHE A 42 1.04 23.16 7.82
CA PHE A 42 0.35 22.53 8.95
C PHE A 42 -1.05 23.10 9.11
N LYS A 43 -2.06 22.24 9.18
CA LYS A 43 -3.46 22.60 9.37
C LYS A 43 -4.08 21.82 10.52
N GLN A 44 -5.01 22.46 11.20
CA GLN A 44 -5.74 21.84 12.29
C GLN A 44 -7.02 21.19 11.76
N ILE A 45 -7.23 19.91 12.07
CA ILE A 45 -8.45 19.15 11.77
C ILE A 45 -9.42 19.23 12.95
N GLU A 46 -8.93 19.05 14.18
CA GLU A 46 -9.73 19.02 15.40
C GLU A 46 -9.03 19.69 16.59
N ILE A 47 -9.75 20.56 17.30
CA ILE A 47 -9.25 21.24 18.51
C ILE A 47 -9.38 20.33 19.74
N GLN A 48 -10.33 19.39 19.72
CA GLN A 48 -10.47 18.43 20.79
C GLN A 48 -9.56 17.22 20.56
N PRO A 49 -9.01 16.62 21.64
CA PRO A 49 -8.28 15.37 21.51
C PRO A 49 -9.14 14.28 20.85
N ILE A 50 -8.54 13.49 19.96
CA ILE A 50 -9.22 12.34 19.34
C ILE A 50 -8.87 11.04 20.07
N LYS A 51 -9.79 10.08 20.04
CA LYS A 51 -9.58 8.75 20.64
C LYS A 51 -8.64 7.90 19.81
N ASP A 52 -8.89 7.82 18.51
CA ASP A 52 -8.17 6.96 17.57
C ASP A 52 -8.24 7.52 16.15
N PHE A 53 -7.30 7.15 15.29
CA PHE A 53 -7.35 7.43 13.86
C PHE A 53 -6.68 6.34 13.02
N LYS A 54 -7.16 6.18 11.78
CA LYS A 54 -6.50 5.43 10.71
C LYS A 54 -6.41 6.31 9.49
N ALA A 55 -5.29 6.22 8.78
CA ALA A 55 -5.00 7.11 7.68
C ALA A 55 -4.40 6.34 6.52
N GLY A 56 -4.84 6.73 5.33
CA GLY A 56 -4.21 6.38 4.07
C GLY A 56 -3.44 7.57 3.54
N ASP A 57 -3.14 7.56 2.25
CA ASP A 57 -2.46 8.67 1.59
C ASP A 57 -3.39 9.88 1.40
N GLU A 58 -4.66 9.70 1.02
CA GLU A 58 -5.55 10.81 0.66
C GLU A 58 -6.59 11.18 1.72
N LEU A 59 -6.71 10.35 2.78
CA LEU A 59 -7.71 10.56 3.80
C LEU A 59 -7.24 10.12 5.18
N VAL A 60 -7.87 10.72 6.19
CA VAL A 60 -7.80 10.24 7.57
C VAL A 60 -9.20 10.10 8.13
N ALA A 61 -9.49 8.92 8.68
CA ALA A 61 -10.70 8.66 9.45
C ALA A 61 -10.35 8.56 10.93
N TYR A 62 -11.17 9.15 11.79
CA TYR A 62 -10.86 9.25 13.22
C TYR A 62 -12.11 9.24 14.09
N ILE A 63 -11.94 8.79 15.33
CA ILE A 63 -12.98 8.77 16.35
C ILE A 63 -12.80 9.97 17.28
N ASP A 64 -13.81 10.84 17.35
CA ASP A 64 -13.77 12.01 18.23
C ASP A 64 -14.00 11.64 19.72
N THR A 65 -13.92 12.64 20.60
CA THR A 65 -14.18 12.48 22.05
C THR A 65 -15.55 11.87 22.37
N ARG A 66 -16.56 12.15 21.53
CA ARG A 66 -17.94 11.67 21.68
C ARG A 66 -18.15 10.28 21.09
N GLY A 67 -17.16 9.73 20.40
CA GLY A 67 -17.25 8.43 19.73
C GLY A 67 -17.81 8.49 18.31
N ASN A 68 -17.93 9.68 17.71
CA ASN A 68 -18.37 9.83 16.33
C ASN A 68 -17.22 9.50 15.38
N LEU A 69 -17.51 8.74 14.32
CA LEU A 69 -16.57 8.57 13.21
C LEU A 69 -16.63 9.79 12.30
N ARG A 70 -15.48 10.42 12.11
CA ARG A 70 -15.26 11.53 11.18
C ARG A 70 -14.24 11.14 10.13
N LEU A 71 -14.27 11.85 9.01
CA LEU A 71 -13.33 11.72 7.91
C LEU A 71 -12.85 13.11 7.47
N TYR A 72 -11.57 13.22 7.14
CA TYR A 72 -10.99 14.38 6.48
C TYR A 72 -10.27 13.92 5.22
N ASP A 73 -10.64 14.48 4.06
CA ASP A 73 -10.17 14.09 2.72
C ASP A 73 -9.17 15.08 2.12
N GLY A 74 -8.43 15.79 2.97
CA GLY A 74 -7.51 16.86 2.56
C GLY A 74 -8.18 18.18 2.16
N LYS A 75 -9.52 18.21 2.11
CA LYS A 75 -10.30 19.40 1.73
C LYS A 75 -11.33 19.75 2.78
N ILE A 76 -12.15 18.78 3.16
CA ILE A 76 -13.28 18.99 4.05
C ILE A 76 -13.38 17.90 5.09
N ARG A 77 -13.71 18.32 6.31
CA ARG A 77 -14.10 17.41 7.39
C ARG A 77 -15.56 17.00 7.20
N LYS A 78 -15.84 15.71 7.23
CA LYS A 78 -17.17 15.09 7.12
C LYS A 78 -17.48 14.29 8.38
N ASP A 79 -18.70 14.46 8.88
CA ASP A 79 -19.26 13.54 9.88
C ASP A 79 -19.78 12.29 9.15
N ILE A 80 -19.19 11.14 9.43
CA ILE A 80 -19.56 9.87 8.78
C ILE A 80 -20.71 9.21 9.53
N THR A 81 -20.57 9.08 10.85
CA THR A 81 -21.62 8.58 11.72
C THR A 81 -21.42 9.08 13.15
N ASN A 82 -22.52 9.22 13.87
CA ASN A 82 -22.52 9.58 15.30
C ASN A 82 -22.38 8.36 16.23
N LEU A 83 -22.03 7.20 15.67
CA LEU A 83 -21.83 5.95 16.39
C LEU A 83 -20.35 5.59 16.44
N ASN A 84 -19.95 4.95 17.53
CA ASN A 84 -18.63 4.32 17.62
C ASN A 84 -18.68 3.00 16.86
N VAL A 85 -17.95 2.93 15.75
CA VAL A 85 -18.05 1.84 14.77
C VAL A 85 -16.68 1.25 14.49
N GLU A 86 -16.66 0.00 14.06
CA GLU A 86 -15.48 -0.58 13.43
C GLU A 86 -15.29 0.01 12.04
N TYR A 87 -14.05 0.38 11.72
CA TYR A 87 -13.70 0.96 10.43
C TYR A 87 -12.29 0.54 9.99
N GLN A 88 -12.07 0.51 8.67
CA GLN A 88 -10.77 0.30 8.03
C GLN A 88 -10.57 1.37 6.94
N VAL A 89 -9.32 1.76 6.74
CA VAL A 89 -8.90 2.81 5.79
C VAL A 89 -7.79 2.23 4.92
N SER A 90 -7.92 2.42 3.61
CA SER A 90 -6.83 2.28 2.64
C SER A 90 -6.35 3.65 2.18
N ASP A 91 -5.51 3.72 1.15
CA ASP A 91 -5.02 5.00 0.65
C ASP A 91 -6.13 5.91 0.11
N HIS A 92 -7.25 5.33 -0.32
CA HIS A 92 -8.33 6.04 -1.00
C HIS A 92 -9.74 5.69 -0.50
N LEU A 93 -9.91 4.59 0.24
CA LEU A 93 -11.21 4.07 0.65
C LEU A 93 -11.35 4.03 2.17
N LEU A 94 -12.59 4.24 2.63
CA LEU A 94 -13.01 3.95 3.99
C LEU A 94 -14.15 2.93 3.94
N GLY A 95 -14.05 1.87 4.73
CA GLY A 95 -15.14 0.94 5.00
C GLY A 95 -15.47 0.95 6.49
N TYR A 96 -16.75 0.92 6.84
CA TYR A 96 -17.20 0.94 8.25
C TYR A 96 -18.51 0.20 8.44
N MET A 97 -18.69 -0.41 9.62
CA MET A 97 -19.87 -1.21 9.96
C MET A 97 -20.76 -0.53 11.01
N ILE A 98 -22.07 -0.47 10.75
CA ILE A 98 -23.10 -0.13 11.73
C ILE A 98 -23.98 -1.36 11.95
N GLY A 99 -23.74 -2.09 13.04
CA GLY A 99 -24.30 -3.44 13.21
C GLY A 99 -23.88 -4.32 12.01
N PRO A 100 -24.81 -5.03 11.34
CA PRO A 100 -24.50 -5.81 10.14
C PRO A 100 -24.47 -4.97 8.84
N THR A 101 -24.65 -3.66 8.91
CA THR A 101 -24.66 -2.81 7.70
C THR A 101 -23.25 -2.34 7.39
N LEU A 102 -22.67 -2.83 6.29
CA LEU A 102 -21.40 -2.34 5.77
C LEU A 102 -21.64 -1.14 4.86
N ASN A 103 -20.97 -0.04 5.19
CA ASN A 103 -20.98 1.19 4.44
C ASN A 103 -19.55 1.52 4.01
N MET A 104 -19.44 2.39 3.02
CA MET A 104 -18.17 2.86 2.53
C MET A 104 -18.19 4.33 2.13
N TRP A 105 -16.98 4.90 2.02
CA TRP A 105 -16.72 6.19 1.42
C TRP A 105 -15.61 6.07 0.35
N ASP A 106 -15.83 6.68 -0.81
CA ASP A 106 -14.92 6.72 -1.97
C ASP A 106 -15.06 8.09 -2.64
N HIS A 107 -14.08 8.97 -2.42
CA HIS A 107 -14.00 10.30 -3.04
C HIS A 107 -15.30 11.12 -2.95
N GLY A 108 -15.93 11.15 -1.78
CA GLY A 108 -17.17 11.87 -1.53
C GLY A 108 -18.46 11.08 -1.81
N ARG A 109 -18.36 9.89 -2.41
CA ARG A 109 -19.50 8.96 -2.52
C ARG A 109 -19.61 8.16 -1.24
N LEU A 110 -20.72 8.33 -0.52
CA LEU A 110 -21.14 7.43 0.55
C LEU A 110 -22.12 6.41 -0.02
N GLN A 111 -21.92 5.14 0.27
CA GLN A 111 -22.82 4.08 -0.16
C GLN A 111 -22.84 2.93 0.85
N THR A 112 -24.03 2.36 1.06
CA THR A 112 -24.20 1.07 1.74
C THR A 112 -23.89 -0.05 0.76
N LEU A 113 -22.95 -0.92 1.11
CA LEU A 113 -22.57 -2.09 0.30
C LEU A 113 -23.52 -3.26 0.55
N THR A 114 -23.81 -3.54 1.82
CA THR A 114 -24.80 -4.55 2.22
C THR A 114 -25.36 -4.24 3.61
N TYR A 115 -26.56 -4.76 3.89
CA TYR A 115 -27.19 -4.74 5.22
C TYR A 115 -26.91 -6.01 6.04
N PHE A 116 -26.16 -6.97 5.49
CA PHE A 116 -25.96 -8.31 6.04
C PHE A 116 -24.48 -8.70 6.10
N ALA A 117 -23.61 -7.72 6.29
CA ALA A 117 -22.18 -7.92 6.46
C ALA A 117 -21.85 -8.70 7.74
N ARG A 118 -20.83 -9.55 7.65
CA ARG A 118 -20.19 -10.18 8.80
C ARG A 118 -18.76 -9.66 8.98
N ASN A 119 -17.91 -9.91 7.99
CA ASN A 119 -16.53 -9.42 7.95
C ASN A 119 -16.29 -8.62 6.67
N PHE A 120 -15.33 -7.69 6.74
CA PHE A 120 -14.88 -6.92 5.58
C PHE A 120 -13.38 -6.61 5.67
N GLN A 121 -12.78 -6.34 4.51
CA GLN A 121 -11.42 -5.88 4.39
C GLN A 121 -11.35 -4.74 3.36
N VAL A 122 -10.67 -3.65 3.72
CA VAL A 122 -10.47 -2.48 2.86
C VAL A 122 -9.04 -2.46 2.36
N LYS A 123 -8.87 -2.32 1.05
CA LYS A 123 -7.62 -2.24 0.32
C LYS A 123 -7.64 -1.03 -0.62
N ASP A 124 -6.53 -0.67 -1.25
CA ASP A 124 -6.45 0.60 -1.98
C ASP A 124 -7.51 0.73 -3.09
N SER A 125 -7.78 -0.35 -3.82
CA SER A 125 -8.75 -0.35 -4.93
C SER A 125 -10.00 -1.20 -4.71
N LEU A 126 -10.12 -1.88 -3.57
CA LEU A 126 -11.23 -2.80 -3.33
C LEU A 126 -11.69 -2.85 -1.88
N ILE A 127 -12.97 -3.19 -1.69
CA ILE A 127 -13.51 -3.61 -0.39
C ILE A 127 -14.08 -5.00 -0.58
N LEU A 128 -13.46 -5.98 0.09
CA LEU A 128 -13.91 -7.36 0.11
C LEU A 128 -14.81 -7.56 1.33
N TYR A 129 -15.96 -8.20 1.14
CA TYR A 129 -16.90 -8.41 2.25
C TYR A 129 -17.75 -9.65 2.09
N GLU A 130 -18.13 -10.17 3.24
CA GLU A 130 -19.04 -11.30 3.38
C GLU A 130 -20.49 -10.79 3.44
N ASP A 131 -21.41 -11.36 2.65
CA ASP A 131 -22.84 -11.11 2.78
C ASP A 131 -23.56 -12.38 3.22
N THR A 132 -24.13 -12.33 4.43
CA THR A 132 -24.77 -13.47 5.08
C THR A 132 -26.19 -13.75 4.61
N ARG A 133 -26.84 -12.82 3.89
CA ARG A 133 -28.19 -13.04 3.35
C ARG A 133 -28.17 -14.04 2.21
N PHE A 134 -27.18 -13.93 1.33
CA PHE A 134 -27.03 -14.80 0.17
C PHE A 134 -25.86 -15.79 0.30
N ASN A 135 -25.14 -15.74 1.43
CA ASN A 135 -23.92 -16.49 1.70
C ASN A 135 -22.88 -16.30 0.58
N THR A 136 -22.63 -15.04 0.25
CA THR A 136 -21.77 -14.65 -0.89
C THR A 136 -20.55 -13.88 -0.42
N LEU A 137 -19.41 -14.14 -1.04
CA LEU A 137 -18.24 -13.26 -1.00
C LEU A 137 -18.41 -12.20 -2.10
N ASN A 138 -18.32 -10.93 -1.73
CA ASN A 138 -18.55 -9.80 -2.64
C ASN A 138 -17.37 -8.84 -2.62
N VAL A 139 -17.17 -8.15 -3.73
CA VAL A 139 -16.17 -7.09 -3.85
C VAL A 139 -16.81 -5.80 -4.35
N TYR A 140 -16.48 -4.68 -3.70
CA TYR A 140 -16.65 -3.34 -4.25
C TYR A 140 -15.35 -2.96 -4.97
N TRP A 141 -15.45 -2.59 -6.25
CA TRP A 141 -14.31 -2.20 -7.08
C TRP A 141 -14.78 -1.24 -8.17
N LYS A 142 -14.01 -0.17 -8.43
CA LYS A 142 -14.34 0.91 -9.40
C LYS A 142 -15.83 1.30 -9.40
N LYS A 143 -16.35 1.67 -8.22
CA LYS A 143 -17.74 2.16 -8.06
C LYS A 143 -18.85 1.14 -8.32
N ASN A 144 -18.49 -0.12 -8.56
CA ASN A 144 -19.40 -1.24 -8.77
C ASN A 144 -19.24 -2.28 -7.67
N THR A 145 -20.27 -3.10 -7.48
CA THR A 145 -20.25 -4.25 -6.57
C THR A 145 -20.53 -5.51 -7.37
N MET A 146 -19.80 -6.59 -7.09
CA MET A 146 -20.06 -7.89 -7.70
C MET A 146 -19.87 -9.03 -6.70
N ALA A 147 -20.66 -10.10 -6.88
CA ALA A 147 -20.45 -11.35 -6.17
C ALA A 147 -19.30 -12.12 -6.83
N LEU A 148 -18.32 -12.52 -6.02
CA LEU A 148 -17.19 -13.36 -6.43
C LEU A 148 -17.57 -14.84 -6.43
N ALA A 149 -18.25 -15.27 -5.36
CA ALA A 149 -18.73 -16.63 -5.20
C ALA A 149 -19.89 -16.70 -4.22
N THR A 150 -20.82 -17.63 -4.46
CA THR A 150 -21.73 -18.14 -3.43
C THR A 150 -21.03 -19.29 -2.73
N ILE A 151 -20.84 -19.19 -1.43
CA ILE A 151 -20.15 -20.21 -0.62
C ILE A 151 -21.18 -21.19 -0.06
N ILE A 152 -20.90 -22.49 -0.15
CA ILE A 152 -21.69 -23.54 0.49
C ILE A 152 -20.99 -23.87 1.82
N GLY A 153 -21.60 -23.51 2.94
CA GLY A 153 -21.03 -23.69 4.28
C GLY A 153 -20.53 -22.39 4.89
N ASP A 154 -19.42 -22.48 5.63
CA ASP A 154 -18.90 -21.35 6.40
C ASP A 154 -18.24 -20.29 5.52
N LEU A 155 -18.86 -19.12 5.50
CA LEU A 155 -18.35 -17.94 4.82
C LEU A 155 -17.16 -17.36 5.61
N SER A 156 -16.04 -17.20 4.92
CA SER A 156 -14.82 -16.59 5.44
C SER A 156 -14.14 -15.75 4.38
N LEU A 157 -13.57 -14.61 4.79
CA LEU A 157 -12.70 -13.82 3.93
C LEU A 157 -11.46 -14.63 3.54
N PRO A 158 -11.04 -14.56 2.26
CA PRO A 158 -9.74 -15.03 1.85
C PRO A 158 -8.63 -14.37 2.67
N THR A 159 -7.61 -15.14 3.02
CA THR A 159 -6.44 -14.64 3.73
C THR A 159 -5.51 -13.80 2.86
N THR A 160 -5.64 -13.93 1.53
CA THR A 160 -4.70 -13.34 0.58
C THR A 160 -5.39 -12.31 -0.32
N VAL A 161 -5.29 -11.05 0.11
CA VAL A 161 -5.88 -9.90 -0.57
C VAL A 161 -4.80 -8.84 -0.76
N GLY A 162 -4.49 -8.52 -2.02
CA GLY A 162 -3.59 -7.45 -2.43
C GLY A 162 -4.33 -6.12 -2.57
N GLU A 163 -3.69 -5.12 -3.16
CA GLU A 163 -4.25 -3.77 -3.23
C GLU A 163 -5.37 -3.63 -4.26
N ASN A 164 -5.28 -4.37 -5.37
CA ASN A 164 -6.28 -4.40 -6.44
C ASN A 164 -6.57 -5.80 -7.00
N ILE A 165 -5.95 -6.81 -6.42
CA ILE A 165 -6.02 -8.22 -6.81
C ILE A 165 -6.33 -9.05 -5.57
N LEU A 166 -7.09 -10.13 -5.72
CA LEU A 166 -7.33 -11.06 -4.61
C LEU A 166 -7.43 -12.50 -5.13
N VAL A 167 -6.99 -13.42 -4.29
CA VAL A 167 -7.12 -14.86 -4.55
C VAL A 167 -8.20 -15.41 -3.62
N PHE A 168 -9.14 -16.18 -4.16
CA PHE A 168 -10.20 -16.83 -3.40
C PHE A 168 -10.42 -18.26 -3.88
N LYS A 169 -11.09 -19.07 -3.07
CA LYS A 169 -11.53 -20.42 -3.44
C LYS A 169 -13.03 -20.43 -3.68
N ASP A 170 -13.45 -21.22 -4.66
CA ASP A 170 -14.86 -21.60 -4.78
C ASP A 170 -15.17 -22.91 -4.03
N ASN A 171 -16.42 -23.37 -4.14
CA ASN A 171 -16.88 -24.60 -3.47
C ASN A 171 -16.21 -25.88 -3.98
N GLY A 172 -15.51 -25.83 -5.11
CA GLY A 172 -14.80 -26.96 -5.72
C GLY A 172 -13.32 -27.03 -5.34
N ASN A 173 -12.85 -26.23 -4.38
CA ASN A 173 -11.43 -26.04 -4.06
C ASN A 173 -10.60 -25.52 -5.25
N LEU A 174 -11.24 -24.85 -6.21
CA LEU A 174 -10.57 -24.19 -7.31
C LEU A 174 -10.13 -22.80 -6.87
N PHE A 175 -8.83 -22.55 -6.90
CA PHE A 175 -8.28 -21.22 -6.69
C PHE A 175 -8.58 -20.34 -7.89
N LYS A 176 -9.08 -19.15 -7.62
CA LYS A 176 -9.39 -18.12 -8.62
C LYS A 176 -8.76 -16.80 -8.20
N VAL A 177 -8.38 -16.01 -9.19
CA VAL A 177 -7.93 -14.63 -9.00
C VAL A 177 -8.98 -13.69 -9.57
N PHE A 178 -9.31 -12.65 -8.80
CA PHE A 178 -10.05 -11.50 -9.30
C PHE A 178 -9.08 -10.36 -9.57
N GLU A 179 -9.14 -9.83 -10.80
CA GLU A 179 -8.39 -8.66 -11.24
C GLU A 179 -9.28 -7.86 -12.21
N ASN A 180 -9.36 -6.55 -11.99
CA ASN A 180 -9.99 -5.61 -12.91
C ASN A 180 -11.43 -5.98 -13.37
N GLY A 181 -12.26 -6.58 -12.51
CA GLY A 181 -13.65 -6.95 -12.85
C GLY A 181 -13.78 -8.34 -13.48
N LEU A 182 -12.66 -9.04 -13.71
CA LEU A 182 -12.60 -10.36 -14.32
C LEU A 182 -12.13 -11.38 -13.29
N ILE A 183 -12.53 -12.64 -13.51
CA ILE A 183 -12.15 -13.78 -12.67
C ILE A 183 -11.44 -14.79 -13.55
N TYR A 184 -10.24 -15.20 -13.14
CA TYR A 184 -9.43 -16.19 -13.83
C TYR A 184 -9.20 -17.40 -12.92
N GLU A 185 -9.20 -18.58 -13.50
CA GLU A 185 -8.92 -19.83 -12.79
C GLU A 185 -7.40 -20.02 -12.69
N ILE A 186 -6.91 -20.34 -11.49
CA ILE A 186 -5.49 -20.61 -11.25
C ILE A 186 -5.27 -22.12 -11.35
N CYS A 187 -5.71 -22.87 -10.34
CA CYS A 187 -5.58 -24.32 -10.29
C CYS A 187 -6.49 -24.93 -9.21
N ALA A 188 -6.78 -26.22 -9.35
CA ALA A 188 -7.45 -26.99 -8.31
C ALA A 188 -6.41 -27.63 -7.38
N TRP A 189 -6.40 -27.26 -6.10
CA TRP A 189 -5.46 -27.80 -5.13
C TRP A 189 -6.07 -27.87 -3.72
N ASN A 190 -5.96 -29.05 -3.11
CA ASN A 190 -6.52 -29.30 -1.77
C ASN A 190 -5.66 -28.74 -0.64
N GLY A 191 -4.37 -28.50 -0.89
CA GLY A 191 -3.46 -27.94 0.11
C GLY A 191 -3.50 -26.42 0.18
N THR A 192 -2.56 -25.88 0.94
CA THR A 192 -2.25 -24.45 0.97
C THR A 192 -1.26 -24.11 -0.14
N ILE A 193 -1.44 -22.93 -0.74
CA ILE A 193 -0.49 -22.31 -1.64
C ILE A 193 -0.16 -20.95 -1.02
N ASP A 194 1.12 -20.63 -0.93
CA ASP A 194 1.58 -19.32 -0.47
C ASP A 194 1.51 -18.36 -1.66
N PHE A 195 0.44 -17.57 -1.72
CA PHE A 195 0.26 -16.55 -2.75
C PHE A 195 0.81 -15.23 -2.24
N GLN A 196 1.70 -14.62 -3.02
CA GLN A 196 2.23 -13.29 -2.76
C GLN A 196 1.61 -12.31 -3.76
N LEU A 197 0.83 -11.35 -3.25
CA LEU A 197 0.06 -10.41 -4.05
C LEU A 197 0.65 -9.03 -3.93
N GLY A 198 0.89 -8.40 -5.07
CA GLY A 198 1.29 -7.01 -5.19
C GLY A 198 0.14 -6.16 -5.74
N THR A 199 0.50 -5.11 -6.48
CA THR A 199 -0.46 -4.38 -7.34
C THR A 199 -0.31 -4.88 -8.77
N ASP A 200 -1.41 -5.25 -9.42
CA ASP A 200 -1.47 -5.80 -10.79
C ASP A 200 -0.71 -7.11 -11.01
N VAL A 201 -0.21 -7.74 -9.94
CA VAL A 201 0.69 -8.88 -10.03
C VAL A 201 0.53 -9.82 -8.84
N LEU A 202 0.65 -11.12 -9.08
CA LEU A 202 0.82 -12.12 -8.02
C LEU A 202 1.83 -13.19 -8.43
N CYS A 203 2.48 -13.82 -7.46
CA CYS A 203 3.34 -14.96 -7.70
C CYS A 203 3.17 -16.05 -6.64
N PHE A 204 3.49 -17.28 -7.04
CA PHE A 204 3.40 -18.46 -6.20
C PHE A 204 4.20 -19.63 -6.78
N ASN A 205 4.56 -20.60 -5.94
CA ASN A 205 5.04 -21.89 -6.39
C ASN A 205 3.85 -22.79 -6.77
N ASP A 206 3.72 -23.19 -8.02
CA ASP A 206 2.60 -24.03 -8.48
C ASP A 206 2.84 -25.52 -8.14
N PRO A 207 2.06 -26.11 -7.22
CA PRO A 207 2.21 -27.51 -6.83
C PRO A 207 1.96 -28.51 -7.96
N THR A 208 1.24 -28.12 -9.00
CA THR A 208 0.85 -28.99 -10.12
C THR A 208 1.97 -29.14 -11.13
N THR A 209 2.50 -28.02 -11.64
CA THR A 209 3.56 -27.98 -12.65
C THR A 209 4.96 -28.04 -12.05
N ARG A 210 5.09 -27.79 -10.74
CA ARG A 210 6.35 -27.65 -10.01
C ARG A 210 7.23 -26.48 -10.48
N THR A 211 6.60 -25.44 -11.03
CA THR A 211 7.25 -24.21 -11.49
C THR A 211 6.98 -23.05 -10.53
N PHE A 212 7.72 -21.96 -10.68
CA PHE A 212 7.41 -20.69 -10.04
C PHE A 212 6.67 -19.80 -11.04
N VAL A 213 5.44 -19.44 -10.69
CA VAL A 213 4.48 -18.82 -11.60
C VAL A 213 4.26 -17.36 -11.23
N LEU A 214 4.18 -16.53 -12.26
CA LEU A 214 3.70 -15.15 -12.22
C LEU A 214 2.33 -15.08 -12.87
N TYR A 215 1.42 -14.32 -12.27
CA TYR A 215 0.22 -13.83 -12.95
C TYR A 215 0.28 -12.31 -13.05
N GLN A 216 -0.01 -11.79 -14.25
CA GLN A 216 -0.09 -10.37 -14.54
C GLN A 216 -1.04 -10.15 -15.72
N ASN A 217 -1.97 -9.20 -15.62
CA ASN A 217 -2.89 -8.82 -16.71
C ASN A 217 -3.65 -10.00 -17.35
N GLY A 218 -4.16 -10.93 -16.53
CA GLY A 218 -4.91 -12.10 -17.02
C GLY A 218 -4.07 -13.24 -17.63
N GLN A 219 -2.74 -13.16 -17.59
CA GLN A 219 -1.84 -14.20 -18.11
C GLN A 219 -1.03 -14.86 -16.99
N PHE A 220 -0.80 -16.16 -17.11
CA PHE A 220 0.09 -16.93 -16.24
C PHE A 220 1.37 -17.28 -17.00
N VAL A 221 2.52 -17.02 -16.38
CA VAL A 221 3.85 -17.25 -16.96
C VAL A 221 4.71 -18.02 -15.97
N ASP A 222 5.31 -19.11 -16.43
CA ASP A 222 6.37 -19.80 -15.69
C ASP A 222 7.65 -18.94 -15.72
N VAL A 223 7.98 -18.32 -14.59
CA VAL A 223 9.19 -17.48 -14.45
C VAL A 223 10.43 -18.35 -14.25
N GLU A 224 10.27 -19.44 -13.49
CA GLU A 224 11.31 -20.45 -13.28
C GLU A 224 10.73 -21.86 -13.38
N ASN A 225 11.51 -22.79 -13.91
CA ASN A 225 11.12 -24.20 -14.10
C ASN A 225 11.20 -25.04 -12.81
N GLN A 226 11.29 -24.39 -11.65
CA GLN A 226 11.42 -25.00 -10.33
C GLN A 226 10.90 -24.06 -9.25
N PHE A 227 10.72 -24.56 -8.03
CA PHE A 227 10.28 -23.75 -6.90
C PHE A 227 11.32 -22.78 -6.38
N MET A 228 10.86 -21.58 -6.03
CA MET A 228 11.67 -20.57 -5.34
C MET A 228 11.59 -20.74 -3.82
N ARG A 229 12.67 -20.39 -3.11
CA ARG A 229 12.76 -20.55 -1.66
C ARG A 229 11.88 -19.54 -0.92
N LYS A 230 11.89 -18.31 -1.42
CA LYS A 230 11.15 -17.17 -0.87
C LYS A 230 10.86 -16.19 -2.01
N TYR A 231 9.70 -15.56 -1.97
CA TYR A 231 9.26 -14.63 -3.00
C TYR A 231 8.31 -13.60 -2.40
N LYS A 232 8.21 -12.42 -3.00
CA LYS A 232 7.22 -11.38 -2.71
C LYS A 232 6.90 -10.61 -3.99
N ALA A 233 5.74 -9.97 -3.99
CA ALA A 233 5.25 -9.15 -5.08
C ALA A 233 5.20 -7.67 -4.64
N GLY A 234 5.57 -6.77 -5.56
CA GLY A 234 5.45 -5.31 -5.43
C GLY A 234 4.43 -4.74 -6.43
N ARG A 235 4.60 -3.49 -6.85
CA ARG A 235 3.76 -2.86 -7.88
C ARG A 235 4.23 -3.23 -9.28
N GLY A 236 3.60 -4.25 -9.86
CA GLY A 236 3.92 -4.73 -11.21
C GLY A 236 5.26 -5.47 -11.36
N PHE A 237 5.89 -5.88 -10.24
CA PHE A 237 7.12 -6.67 -10.25
C PHE A 237 7.10 -7.72 -9.15
N ILE A 238 8.01 -8.69 -9.23
CA ILE A 238 8.25 -9.67 -8.19
C ILE A 238 9.75 -9.76 -7.84
N VAL A 239 10.03 -10.17 -6.61
CA VAL A 239 11.37 -10.45 -6.13
C VAL A 239 11.39 -11.84 -5.53
N TYR A 240 12.39 -12.63 -5.85
CA TYR A 240 12.49 -14.00 -5.38
C TYR A 240 13.93 -14.44 -5.15
N GLU A 241 14.07 -15.44 -4.28
CA GLU A 241 15.32 -16.11 -3.98
C GLU A 241 15.34 -17.50 -4.63
N ASP A 242 16.34 -17.72 -5.49
CA ASP A 242 16.55 -19.01 -6.14
C ASP A 242 17.18 -20.06 -5.19
N LEU A 243 17.37 -21.28 -5.68
CA LEU A 243 17.97 -22.37 -4.88
C LEU A 243 19.44 -22.12 -4.51
N ASN A 244 20.13 -21.24 -5.23
CA ASN A 244 21.52 -20.85 -4.97
C ASN A 244 21.61 -19.63 -4.04
N SER A 245 20.49 -19.16 -3.49
CA SER A 245 20.38 -17.94 -2.67
C SER A 245 20.70 -16.64 -3.42
N ASN A 246 20.59 -16.63 -4.76
CA ASN A 246 20.64 -15.38 -5.52
C ASN A 246 19.29 -14.66 -5.38
N LEU A 247 19.35 -13.35 -5.24
CA LEU A 247 18.16 -12.50 -5.21
C LEU A 247 17.89 -11.92 -6.60
N TRP A 248 16.73 -12.24 -7.14
CA TRP A 248 16.29 -11.85 -8.48
C TRP A 248 15.13 -10.88 -8.41
N PHE A 249 15.14 -9.91 -9.32
CA PHE A 249 14.05 -9.00 -9.62
C PHE A 249 13.50 -9.36 -11.01
N TYR A 250 12.18 -9.52 -11.13
CA TYR A 250 11.52 -9.78 -12.40
C TYR A 250 10.42 -8.74 -12.64
N LYS A 251 10.45 -8.12 -13.83
CA LYS A 251 9.45 -7.17 -14.28
C LYS A 251 9.35 -7.21 -15.80
N ASP A 252 8.12 -7.21 -16.33
CA ASP A 252 7.83 -7.10 -17.77
C ASP A 252 8.60 -8.09 -18.68
N GLY A 253 8.87 -9.32 -18.19
CA GLY A 253 9.61 -10.34 -18.95
C GLY A 253 11.13 -10.34 -18.73
N GLU A 254 11.67 -9.32 -18.07
CA GLU A 254 13.10 -9.17 -17.84
C GLU A 254 13.51 -9.62 -16.44
N LYS A 255 14.63 -10.36 -16.35
CA LYS A 255 15.24 -10.82 -15.10
C LYS A 255 16.51 -10.04 -14.80
N THR A 256 16.54 -9.39 -13.64
CA THR A 256 17.69 -8.64 -13.14
C THR A 256 18.21 -9.26 -11.86
N LEU A 257 19.50 -9.60 -11.84
CA LEU A 257 20.17 -10.08 -10.63
C LEU A 257 20.42 -8.90 -9.70
N LEU A 258 19.81 -8.88 -8.52
CA LEU A 258 20.04 -7.85 -7.50
C LEU A 258 21.32 -8.10 -6.71
N THR A 259 21.52 -9.37 -6.32
CA THR A 259 22.73 -9.83 -5.65
C THR A 259 22.89 -11.34 -5.75
N ASN A 260 24.14 -11.77 -5.87
CA ASN A 260 24.57 -13.17 -5.73
C ASN A 260 25.21 -13.45 -4.36
N PHE A 261 25.23 -12.46 -3.46
CA PHE A 261 25.62 -12.64 -2.07
C PHE A 261 24.39 -13.00 -1.23
N ILE A 262 24.60 -13.83 -0.21
CA ILE A 262 23.53 -14.19 0.72
C ILE A 262 23.04 -12.91 1.41
N SER A 263 21.80 -12.53 1.13
CA SER A 263 21.16 -11.38 1.75
C SER A 263 20.84 -11.70 3.21
N SER A 264 21.24 -10.83 4.13
CA SER A 264 20.89 -10.94 5.56
C SER A 264 19.38 -10.85 5.78
N PHE A 265 18.72 -10.01 5.00
CA PHE A 265 17.27 -9.91 4.87
C PHE A 265 16.94 -9.27 3.53
N TRP A 266 15.68 -9.38 3.13
CA TRP A 266 15.10 -8.58 2.06
C TRP A 266 13.59 -8.44 2.26
N ASP A 267 13.05 -7.32 1.80
CA ASP A 267 11.64 -6.98 1.88
C ASP A 267 11.17 -6.24 0.62
N VAL A 268 9.89 -6.36 0.32
CA VAL A 268 9.24 -5.74 -0.84
C VAL A 268 7.91 -5.15 -0.39
N LYS A 269 7.68 -3.90 -0.76
CA LYS A 269 6.39 -3.24 -0.60
C LYS A 269 6.27 -2.10 -1.60
N ASP A 270 5.09 -1.99 -2.20
CA ASP A 270 4.80 -1.00 -3.23
C ASP A 270 5.86 -1.03 -4.34
N ASP A 271 6.54 0.09 -4.57
CA ASP A 271 7.53 0.27 -5.63
C ASP A 271 8.97 -0.04 -5.15
N VAL A 272 9.14 -0.49 -3.90
CA VAL A 272 10.44 -0.61 -3.24
C VAL A 272 10.78 -2.07 -2.93
N VAL A 273 12.00 -2.45 -3.28
CA VAL A 273 12.70 -3.63 -2.74
C VAL A 273 13.91 -3.16 -1.97
N ILE A 274 14.08 -3.67 -0.75
CA ILE A 274 15.29 -3.44 0.05
C ILE A 274 15.94 -4.76 0.42
N TRP A 275 17.26 -4.77 0.53
CA TRP A 275 18.00 -5.91 1.04
C TRP A 275 19.29 -5.47 1.74
N GLY A 276 19.68 -6.27 2.74
CA GLY A 276 20.93 -6.09 3.47
C GLY A 276 22.00 -7.05 2.97
N GLU A 277 23.14 -6.53 2.53
CA GLU A 277 24.26 -7.31 2.00
C GLU A 277 25.59 -6.75 2.51
N ASN A 278 26.48 -7.59 3.06
CA ASN A 278 27.80 -7.18 3.56
C ASN A 278 27.78 -5.99 4.55
N ASN A 279 26.73 -5.90 5.38
CA ASN A 279 26.47 -4.78 6.29
C ASN A 279 26.13 -3.44 5.60
N TYR A 280 25.72 -3.46 4.33
CA TYR A 280 25.16 -2.30 3.63
C TYR A 280 23.68 -2.54 3.35
N LEU A 281 22.90 -1.46 3.30
CA LEU A 281 21.51 -1.48 2.86
C LEU A 281 21.43 -1.01 1.42
N PHE A 282 20.77 -1.80 0.57
CA PHE A 282 20.55 -1.49 -0.84
C PHE A 282 19.07 -1.43 -1.18
N THR A 283 18.76 -0.72 -2.26
CA THR A 283 17.48 -0.74 -2.96
C THR A 283 17.72 -0.86 -4.46
N PHE A 284 16.68 -1.22 -5.19
CA PHE A 284 16.68 -1.22 -6.65
C PHE A 284 15.61 -0.24 -7.12
N LEU A 285 16.01 0.81 -7.83
CA LEU A 285 15.13 1.86 -8.31
C LEU A 285 15.61 2.31 -9.70
N ASP A 286 14.69 2.54 -10.63
CA ASP A 286 14.98 2.98 -12.00
C ASP A 286 16.10 2.15 -12.68
N ASP A 287 15.99 0.83 -12.55
CA ASP A 287 16.94 -0.17 -13.07
C ASP A 287 18.38 -0.07 -12.52
N GLN A 288 18.56 0.61 -11.39
CA GLN A 288 19.86 0.78 -10.73
C GLN A 288 19.86 0.25 -9.31
N LYS A 289 20.92 -0.47 -8.95
CA LYS A 289 21.25 -0.80 -7.55
C LYS A 289 21.77 0.47 -6.87
N ILE A 290 21.04 0.94 -5.88
CA ILE A 290 21.40 2.14 -5.10
C ILE A 290 21.74 1.70 -3.68
N GLN A 291 22.87 2.20 -3.17
CA GLN A 291 23.20 2.06 -1.76
C GLN A 291 22.40 3.08 -0.94
N VAL A 292 21.49 2.60 -0.10
CA VAL A 292 20.68 3.42 0.80
C VAL A 292 21.52 3.88 1.99
N ALA A 293 22.22 2.93 2.63
CA ALA A 293 23.05 3.17 3.80
C ALA A 293 24.28 2.25 3.84
N ASN A 294 25.35 2.71 4.49
CA ASN A 294 26.58 1.95 4.72
C ASN A 294 26.59 1.10 6.01
N PHE A 295 25.39 0.82 6.52
CA PHE A 295 25.10 -0.03 7.68
C PHE A 295 23.70 -0.63 7.43
N ILE A 296 23.35 -1.69 8.15
CA ILE A 296 21.96 -2.18 8.19
C ILE A 296 21.23 -1.48 9.34
N PRO A 297 20.19 -0.66 9.08
CA PRO A 297 19.42 -0.01 10.12
C PRO A 297 18.70 -1.00 11.03
N GLU A 298 18.58 -0.66 12.32
CA GLU A 298 17.81 -1.47 13.28
C GLU A 298 16.31 -1.48 12.96
N THR A 299 15.79 -0.34 12.47
CA THR A 299 14.39 -0.17 12.12
C THR A 299 14.27 0.61 10.81
N TRP A 300 13.31 0.21 9.99
CA TRP A 300 12.95 0.86 8.74
C TRP A 300 11.46 0.73 8.46
N GLU A 301 10.96 1.59 7.59
CA GLU A 301 9.64 1.50 6.97
C GLU A 301 9.80 1.75 5.47
N ILE A 302 9.04 1.02 4.67
CA ILE A 302 8.94 1.20 3.22
C ILE A 302 7.48 1.43 2.83
N LYS A 303 7.25 2.38 1.93
CA LYS A 303 5.95 2.67 1.31
C LYS A 303 6.17 3.50 0.05
N ASN A 304 5.37 3.26 -1.00
CA ASN A 304 5.51 3.91 -2.30
C ASN A 304 6.99 3.88 -2.77
N ASN A 305 7.59 5.04 -3.07
CA ASN A 305 9.00 5.20 -3.44
C ASN A 305 9.89 5.71 -2.28
N THR A 306 9.50 5.42 -1.04
CA THR A 306 10.13 5.98 0.16
C THR A 306 10.62 4.90 1.12
N ILE A 307 11.86 5.07 1.59
CA ILE A 307 12.51 4.24 2.60
C ILE A 307 12.86 5.15 3.77
N ALA A 308 12.17 5.04 4.90
CA ALA A 308 12.52 5.74 6.13
C ALA A 308 13.27 4.77 7.07
N TYR A 309 14.37 5.21 7.66
CA TYR A 309 15.22 4.33 8.47
C TYR A 309 15.96 5.06 9.58
N ARG A 310 16.30 4.29 10.63
CA ARG A 310 17.13 4.75 11.75
C ARG A 310 18.57 4.97 11.27
N ASN A 311 19.12 6.17 11.48
CA ASN A 311 20.52 6.46 11.14
C ASN A 311 21.50 6.05 12.24
N ILE A 312 22.81 6.06 11.95
CA ILE A 312 23.87 5.65 12.90
C ILE A 312 23.90 6.42 14.22
N MET A 313 23.29 7.61 14.27
CA MET A 313 23.20 8.42 15.50
C MET A 313 21.93 8.14 16.30
N GLY A 314 21.07 7.22 15.83
CA GLY A 314 19.76 6.95 16.42
C GLY A 314 18.64 7.89 15.94
N GLY A 315 18.95 8.86 15.08
CA GLY A 315 17.95 9.72 14.44
C GLY A 315 17.29 9.07 13.22
N VAL A 316 16.60 9.86 12.40
CA VAL A 316 15.86 9.37 11.22
C VAL A 316 16.44 9.97 9.94
N SER A 317 16.69 9.11 8.98
CA SER A 317 16.97 9.46 7.59
C SER A 317 15.95 8.81 6.68
N ALA A 318 15.80 9.32 5.46
CA ALA A 318 14.93 8.71 4.47
C ALA A 318 15.53 8.82 3.07
N MET A 319 15.31 7.81 2.24
CA MET A 319 15.50 7.90 0.80
C MET A 319 14.14 8.09 0.14
N VAL A 320 13.96 9.18 -0.61
CA VAL A 320 12.72 9.50 -1.34
C VAL A 320 13.08 9.63 -2.81
N ASN A 321 12.48 8.81 -3.68
CA ASN A 321 12.76 8.80 -5.12
C ASN A 321 14.27 8.73 -5.42
N GLY A 322 15.00 7.86 -4.71
CA GLY A 322 16.44 7.64 -4.90
C GLY A 322 17.35 8.69 -4.26
N VAL A 323 16.81 9.74 -3.64
CA VAL A 323 17.60 10.80 -2.98
C VAL A 323 17.58 10.62 -1.47
N ASN A 324 18.77 10.55 -0.86
CA ASN A 324 18.93 10.45 0.59
C ASN A 324 18.76 11.83 1.27
N HIS A 325 17.95 11.86 2.32
CA HIS A 325 17.67 13.00 3.17
C HIS A 325 17.90 12.63 4.64
N GLN A 326 18.64 13.48 5.35
CA GLN A 326 18.75 13.39 6.81
C GLN A 326 17.66 14.25 7.44
N ILE A 327 16.73 13.64 8.17
CA ILE A 327 15.61 14.37 8.80
C ILE A 327 16.01 14.88 10.18
N THR A 328 16.59 14.00 11.00
CA THR A 328 17.05 14.36 12.35
C THR A 328 18.20 13.47 12.82
N MET A 329 19.02 14.00 13.72
CA MET A 329 20.05 13.25 14.46
C MET A 329 19.62 12.89 15.89
N LEU A 330 18.44 13.35 16.31
CA LEU A 330 17.93 13.10 17.65
C LEU A 330 17.43 11.67 17.78
N SER A 331 17.96 10.95 18.78
CA SER A 331 17.51 9.62 19.16
C SER A 331 16.05 9.62 19.64
N ASP A 332 15.49 8.42 19.81
CA ASP A 332 14.17 8.20 20.42
C ASP A 332 13.02 8.90 19.68
N SER A 333 13.19 9.08 18.38
CA SER A 333 12.16 9.62 17.48
C SER A 333 11.35 8.50 16.85
N GLU A 334 10.03 8.68 16.78
CA GLU A 334 9.13 7.79 16.04
C GLU A 334 9.03 8.30 14.60
N PHE A 335 8.88 7.40 13.62
CA PHE A 335 8.67 7.80 12.23
C PHE A 335 7.59 6.96 11.55
N LYS A 336 6.88 7.58 10.61
CA LYS A 336 5.84 6.95 9.80
C LYS A 336 5.83 7.52 8.39
N ILE A 337 5.61 6.67 7.39
CA ILE A 337 5.44 7.10 5.98
C ILE A 337 3.95 7.27 5.65
N TYR A 338 3.63 8.42 5.03
CA TYR A 338 2.33 8.73 4.42
C TYR A 338 2.60 9.22 2.99
N GLY A 339 2.07 8.56 1.97
CA GLY A 339 2.44 8.87 0.59
C GLY A 339 3.94 8.66 0.36
N ASN A 340 4.60 9.71 -0.15
CA ASN A 340 6.05 9.79 -0.27
C ASN A 340 6.69 10.71 0.79
N ALA A 341 5.93 11.07 1.83
CA ALA A 341 6.37 11.94 2.89
C ALA A 341 6.64 11.16 4.18
N VAL A 342 7.59 11.65 4.97
CA VAL A 342 8.00 11.02 6.23
C VAL A 342 7.68 11.95 7.39
N LEU A 343 6.78 11.51 8.26
CA LEU A 343 6.49 12.15 9.53
C LEU A 343 7.45 11.60 10.58
N VAL A 344 8.12 12.49 11.31
CA VAL A 344 8.99 12.16 12.44
C VAL A 344 8.50 12.90 13.67
N LYS A 345 8.16 12.16 14.72
CA LYS A 345 7.82 12.71 16.02
C LYS A 345 9.05 12.66 16.92
N LEU A 346 9.49 13.83 17.39
CA LEU A 346 10.65 13.97 18.26
C LEU A 346 10.28 13.70 19.73
N PHE A 347 11.29 13.43 20.56
CA PHE A 347 11.12 13.11 21.99
C PHE A 347 10.36 14.19 22.80
N ASN A 348 10.40 15.44 22.34
CA ASN A 348 9.71 16.58 22.95
C ASN A 348 8.28 16.79 22.42
N ASN A 349 7.72 15.83 21.67
CA ASN A 349 6.43 15.90 20.98
C ASN A 349 6.33 16.97 19.86
N SER A 350 7.45 17.55 19.41
CA SER A 350 7.46 18.31 18.16
C SER A 350 7.45 17.37 16.96
N ASN A 351 6.94 17.86 15.82
CA ASN A 351 6.79 17.06 14.62
C ASN A 351 7.62 17.65 13.48
N VAL A 352 8.32 16.79 12.76
CA VAL A 352 9.11 17.12 11.58
C VAL A 352 8.56 16.32 10.41
N VAL A 353 8.35 16.98 9.28
CA VAL A 353 7.86 16.35 8.06
C VAL A 353 8.87 16.54 6.95
N LEU A 354 9.34 15.45 6.35
CA LEU A 354 10.02 15.47 5.06
C LEU A 354 8.96 15.33 3.97
N ASP A 355 8.81 16.36 3.14
CA ASP A 355 7.88 16.36 2.01
C ASP A 355 8.52 17.07 0.81
N HIS A 356 8.44 16.45 -0.37
CA HIS A 356 9.07 16.93 -1.62
C HIS A 356 10.54 17.35 -1.45
N GLY A 357 11.31 16.59 -0.66
CA GLY A 357 12.73 16.86 -0.38
C GLY A 357 13.01 18.05 0.53
N LYS A 358 11.97 18.69 1.09
CA LYS A 358 12.06 19.78 2.07
C LYS A 358 11.63 19.31 3.44
N ILE A 359 12.25 19.86 4.47
CA ILE A 359 11.95 19.55 5.86
C ILE A 359 11.14 20.71 6.46
N TYR A 360 10.03 20.37 7.08
CA TYR A 360 9.12 21.28 7.78
C TYR A 360 9.06 20.90 9.25
N SER A 361 8.99 21.88 10.14
CA SER A 361 8.91 21.65 11.58
C SER A 361 7.70 22.37 12.16
N TYR A 362 7.02 21.70 13.08
CA TYR A 362 5.87 22.22 13.84
C TYR A 362 6.15 22.15 15.34
#